data_AF-A0A243RK20-F1
#
_entry.id   AF-A0A243RK20-F1
#
_cell.length_a   1.000
_cell.length_b   1.000
_cell.length_c   1.000
_cell.angle_alpha   90.00
_cell.angle_beta   90.00
_cell.angle_gamma   90.00
#
_symmetry.space_group_name_H-M   'P 1'
#
loop_
_entity.id
_entity.type
_entity.pdbx_description
1 polymer ?
#
loop_
_entity_poly.entity_id
_entity_poly.type
_entity_poly.pdbx_seq_one_letter_code
_entity_poly.pdbx_strand_id
1 'polypeptide(L)'
;MESRQHASARAAALRAEQSRLTRLYDRLDTLREQVRASLGRIYASGEPGGTRQARVEREVSADEHARHLARLSGVEHGLCFGRIDDRDGETCYIGRIGMRDAGHDIILTDWRAPAARPFYT
;
A
#
# COMPACT_ATOMS: atom_id res chain seq x y z
N MET A 1 12.44 19.51 34.87
CA MET A 1 13.41 18.65 34.16
C MET A 1 12.69 17.59 33.33
N GLU A 2 11.68 16.92 33.90
CA GLU A 2 10.83 15.92 33.22
C GLU A 2 10.11 16.42 31.96
N SER A 3 9.57 17.65 31.95
CA SER A 3 8.84 18.19 30.78
C SER A 3 9.69 18.29 29.50
N ARG A 4 11.00 18.56 29.61
CA ARG A 4 11.93 18.53 28.45
C ARG A 4 12.21 17.11 27.98
N GLN A 5 12.26 16.15 28.90
CA GLN A 5 12.52 14.74 28.60
C GLN A 5 11.33 14.11 27.86
N HIS A 6 10.09 14.41 28.28
CA HIS A 6 8.88 14.01 27.57
C HIS A 6 8.76 14.64 26.17
N ALA A 7 9.13 15.92 26.03
CA ALA A 7 9.15 16.59 24.72
C ALA A 7 10.16 15.93 23.76
N SER A 8 11.33 15.53 24.27
CA SER A 8 12.34 14.80 23.50
C SER A 8 11.86 13.41 23.07
N ALA A 9 11.24 12.66 23.97
CA ALA A 9 10.69 11.33 23.68
C ALA A 9 9.57 11.39 22.61
N ARG A 10 8.65 12.35 22.73
CA ARG A 10 7.61 12.59 21.72
C ARG A 10 8.22 12.95 20.36
N ALA A 11 9.23 13.82 20.33
CA ALA A 11 9.90 14.19 19.09
C ALA A 11 10.60 12.99 18.42
N ALA A 12 11.20 12.10 19.22
CA ALA A 12 11.78 10.85 18.71
C ALA A 12 10.72 9.92 18.13
N ALA A 13 9.60 9.72 18.83
CA ALA A 13 8.48 8.91 18.35
C ALA A 13 7.90 9.46 17.04
N LEU A 14 7.72 10.79 16.94
CA LEU A 14 7.25 11.45 15.71
C LEU A 14 8.22 11.25 14.54
N ARG A 15 9.54 11.33 14.76
CA ARG A 15 10.52 11.07 13.70
C ARG A 15 10.51 9.62 13.24
N ALA A 16 10.36 8.67 14.15
CA ALA A 16 10.26 7.26 13.83
C ALA A 16 9.01 6.99 12.98
N GLU A 17 7.86 7.53 13.39
CA GLU A 17 6.60 7.40 12.67
C GLU A 17 6.66 8.07 11.30
N GLN A 18 7.22 9.29 11.22
CA GLN A 18 7.41 9.97 9.94
C GLN A 18 8.28 9.15 8.98
N SER A 19 9.35 8.55 9.47
CA SER A 19 10.22 7.70 8.65
C SER A 19 9.50 6.44 8.17
N ARG A 20 8.59 5.88 8.98
CA ARG A 20 7.75 4.75 8.58
C ARG A 20 6.75 5.15 7.50
N LEU A 21 6.06 6.28 7.69
CA LEU A 21 5.10 6.81 6.71
C LEU A 21 5.78 7.09 5.37
N THR A 22 6.95 7.72 5.37
CA THR A 22 7.74 7.94 4.14
C THR A 22 7.96 6.63 3.39
N ARG A 23 8.42 5.57 4.07
CA ARG A 23 8.61 4.25 3.43
C ARG A 23 7.31 3.65 2.87
N LEU A 24 6.18 3.86 3.54
CA LEU A 24 4.89 3.40 3.02
C LEU A 24 4.49 4.14 1.73
N TYR A 25 4.69 5.46 1.70
CA TYR A 25 4.44 6.26 0.49
C TYR A 25 5.39 5.91 -0.65
N ASP A 26 6.70 5.75 -0.38
CA ASP A 26 7.67 5.31 -1.40
C ASP A 26 7.28 3.94 -2.00
N ARG A 27 6.79 3.02 -1.15
CA ARG A 27 6.30 1.72 -1.60
C ARG A 27 5.02 1.85 -2.44
N LEU A 28 4.10 2.72 -2.05
CA LEU A 28 2.89 3.00 -2.83
C LEU A 28 3.23 3.53 -4.23
N ASP A 29 4.21 4.43 -4.34
CA ASP A 29 4.67 4.96 -5.62
C ASP A 29 5.33 3.89 -6.47
N THR A 30 6.18 3.05 -5.85
CA THR A 30 6.75 1.87 -6.52
C THR A 30 5.65 0.95 -7.08
N LEU A 31 4.61 0.66 -6.31
CA LEU A 31 3.50 -0.19 -6.75
C LEU A 31 2.72 0.44 -7.92
N ARG A 32 2.47 1.76 -7.87
CA ARG A 32 1.82 2.49 -8.97
C ARG A 32 2.63 2.40 -10.25
N GLU A 33 3.95 2.60 -10.17
CA GLU A 33 4.85 2.48 -11.32
C GLU A 33 4.87 1.06 -11.89
N GLN A 34 4.95 0.04 -11.04
CA GLN A 34 4.92 -1.36 -11.47
C GLN A 34 3.62 -1.71 -12.20
N VAL A 35 2.47 -1.29 -11.69
CA VAL A 35 1.17 -1.54 -12.34
C VAL A 35 1.06 -0.77 -13.65
N ARG A 36 1.49 0.51 -13.69
CA ARG A 36 1.53 1.31 -14.94
C ARG A 36 2.41 0.68 -16.00
N ALA A 37 3.61 0.25 -15.64
CA ALA A 37 4.53 -0.42 -16.56
C ALA A 37 3.95 -1.73 -17.09
N SER A 38 3.29 -2.51 -16.22
CA SER A 38 2.62 -3.76 -16.62
C SER A 38 1.47 -3.50 -17.60
N LEU A 39 0.65 -2.50 -17.33
CA LEU A 39 -0.42 -2.07 -18.24
C LEU A 39 0.13 -1.60 -19.60
N GLY A 40 1.23 -0.83 -19.60
CA GLY A 40 1.93 -0.42 -20.82
C GLY A 40 2.44 -1.59 -21.65
N ARG A 41 3.00 -2.62 -21.01
CA ARG A 41 3.43 -3.87 -21.68
C ARG A 41 2.25 -4.63 -22.28
N ILE A 42 1.12 -4.72 -21.56
CA ILE A 42 -0.11 -5.37 -22.06
C ILE A 42 -0.57 -4.68 -23.35
N TYR A 43 -0.64 -3.35 -23.37
CA TYR A 43 -1.03 -2.61 -24.58
C TYR A 43 -0.02 -2.72 -25.72
N ALA A 44 1.29 -2.69 -25.42
CA ALA A 44 2.34 -2.84 -26.42
C ALA A 44 2.38 -4.24 -27.05
N SER A 45 1.94 -5.28 -26.33
CA SER A 45 1.93 -6.68 -26.81
C SER A 45 0.81 -7.00 -27.81
N GLY A 46 -0.06 -6.04 -28.14
CA GLY A 46 -1.18 -6.24 -29.06
C GLY A 46 -0.77 -6.12 -30.53
N GLU A 47 -0.20 -7.15 -31.13
CA GLU A 47 -0.08 -7.20 -32.59
C GLU A 47 -1.45 -7.40 -33.27
N PRO A 48 -1.69 -6.76 -34.44
CA PRO A 48 -2.86 -7.05 -35.26
C PRO A 48 -2.76 -8.47 -35.86
N GLY A 49 -3.35 -9.48 -35.20
CA GLY A 49 -3.35 -10.85 -35.74
C GLY A 49 -3.68 -12.01 -34.78
N GLY A 50 -3.95 -11.76 -33.50
CA GLY A 50 -4.25 -12.83 -32.53
C GLY A 50 -5.66 -13.42 -32.61
N THR A 51 -5.86 -14.60 -32.02
CA THR A 51 -7.19 -15.23 -31.87
C THR A 51 -8.15 -14.33 -31.09
N ARG A 52 -9.47 -14.51 -31.29
CA ARG A 52 -10.50 -13.82 -30.48
C ARG A 52 -10.25 -14.01 -28.98
N GLN A 53 -9.87 -15.22 -28.56
CA GLN A 53 -9.61 -15.55 -27.17
C GLN A 53 -8.46 -14.72 -26.59
N ALA A 54 -7.32 -14.66 -27.29
CA ALA A 54 -6.16 -13.87 -26.86
C ALA A 54 -6.48 -12.37 -26.74
N ARG A 55 -7.44 -11.86 -27.54
CA ARG A 55 -7.91 -10.48 -27.42
C ARG A 55 -8.73 -10.26 -26.15
N VAL A 56 -9.66 -11.16 -25.85
CA VAL A 56 -10.49 -11.10 -24.63
C VAL A 56 -9.61 -11.20 -23.38
N GLU A 57 -8.68 -12.15 -23.32
CA GLU A 57 -7.78 -12.31 -22.17
C GLU A 57 -6.94 -11.05 -21.92
N ARG A 58 -6.46 -10.40 -22.99
CA ARG A 58 -5.73 -9.13 -22.90
C ARG A 58 -6.60 -8.00 -22.35
N GLU A 59 -7.82 -7.87 -22.85
CA GLU A 59 -8.77 -6.84 -22.40
C GLU A 59 -9.13 -7.02 -20.92
N VAL A 60 -9.40 -8.26 -20.50
CA VAL A 60 -9.63 -8.59 -19.08
C VAL A 60 -8.42 -8.23 -18.22
N SER A 61 -7.22 -8.64 -18.64
CA SER A 61 -6.00 -8.34 -17.89
C SER A 61 -5.73 -6.83 -17.81
N ALA A 62 -5.96 -6.08 -18.88
CA ALA A 62 -5.82 -4.63 -18.91
C ALA A 62 -6.81 -3.95 -17.96
N ASP A 63 -8.08 -4.37 -17.94
CA ASP A 63 -9.10 -3.87 -17.03
C ASP A 63 -8.77 -4.16 -15.56
N GLU A 64 -8.28 -5.37 -15.24
CA GLU A 64 -7.83 -5.71 -13.88
C GLU A 64 -6.68 -4.80 -13.40
N HIS A 65 -5.67 -4.58 -14.25
CA HIS A 65 -4.55 -3.69 -13.93
C HIS A 65 -5.00 -2.23 -13.82
N ALA A 66 -5.89 -1.77 -14.70
CA ALA A 66 -6.44 -0.42 -14.63
C ALA A 66 -7.23 -0.19 -13.33
N ARG A 67 -8.08 -1.15 -12.93
CA ARG A 67 -8.80 -1.10 -11.65
C ARG A 67 -7.84 -1.13 -10.47
N HIS A 68 -6.78 -1.92 -10.53
CA HIS A 68 -5.76 -1.95 -9.48
C HIS A 68 -5.05 -0.60 -9.36
N LEU A 69 -4.61 -0.02 -10.47
CA LEU A 69 -3.99 1.30 -10.50
C LEU A 69 -4.94 2.36 -9.94
N ALA A 70 -6.22 2.35 -10.32
CA ALA A 70 -7.21 3.27 -9.80
C ALA A 70 -7.36 3.18 -8.26
N ARG A 71 -7.34 1.98 -7.69
CA ARG A 71 -7.34 1.80 -6.22
C ARG A 71 -6.08 2.37 -5.56
N LEU A 72 -4.90 2.12 -6.13
CA LEU A 72 -3.64 2.66 -5.61
C LEU A 72 -3.57 4.18 -5.74
N SER A 73 -4.09 4.75 -6.83
CA SER A 73 -4.11 6.19 -7.08
C SER A 73 -5.16 6.93 -6.25
N GLY A 74 -6.28 6.30 -5.92
CA GLY A 74 -7.34 6.89 -5.09
C GLY A 74 -6.93 7.18 -3.64
N VAL A 75 -5.75 6.75 -3.20
CA VAL A 75 -5.20 7.04 -1.88
C VAL A 75 -4.26 8.24 -1.96
N GLU A 76 -4.83 9.44 -1.91
CA GLU A 76 -4.06 10.70 -1.91
C GLU A 76 -3.69 11.15 -0.49
N HIS A 77 -4.65 11.06 0.44
CA HIS A 77 -4.48 11.47 1.83
C HIS A 77 -4.74 10.28 2.76
N GLY A 78 -4.14 10.29 3.96
CA GLY A 78 -4.45 9.31 5.02
C GLY A 78 -4.21 7.86 4.62
N LEU A 79 -3.08 7.57 3.97
CA LEU A 79 -2.68 6.20 3.60
C LEU A 79 -2.69 5.28 4.83
N CYS A 80 -2.04 5.72 5.89
CA CYS A 80 -2.02 5.11 7.21
C CYS A 80 -2.66 6.10 8.18
N PHE A 81 -3.62 5.63 8.98
CA PHE A 81 -4.32 6.49 9.96
C PHE A 81 -4.17 6.00 11.39
N GLY A 82 -3.49 4.87 11.61
CA GLY A 82 -3.19 4.39 12.94
C GLY A 82 -2.35 3.14 12.95
N ARG A 83 -2.03 2.68 14.17
CA ARG A 83 -1.34 1.43 14.41
C ARG A 83 -1.87 0.75 15.65
N ILE A 84 -1.62 -0.54 15.75
CA ILE A 84 -1.88 -1.38 16.91
C ILE A 84 -0.54 -1.93 17.34
N ASP A 85 -0.20 -1.77 18.61
CA ASP A 85 0.96 -2.39 19.22
C ASP A 85 0.44 -3.53 20.11
N ASP A 86 0.89 -4.77 19.86
CA ASP A 86 0.50 -5.92 20.68
C ASP A 86 1.40 -6.10 21.91
N ARG A 87 1.09 -7.10 22.73
CA ARG A 87 1.84 -7.35 23.99
C ARG A 87 3.18 -8.06 23.75
N ASP A 88 3.33 -8.69 22.60
CA ASP A 88 4.52 -9.44 22.20
C ASP A 88 5.54 -8.53 21.48
N GLY A 89 5.15 -7.27 21.22
CA GLY A 89 5.99 -6.23 20.65
C GLY A 89 5.82 -6.04 19.14
N GLU A 90 4.83 -6.70 18.53
CA GLU A 90 4.53 -6.54 17.12
C GLU A 90 3.68 -5.28 16.87
N THR A 91 4.06 -4.52 15.85
CA THR A 91 3.33 -3.32 15.42
C THR A 91 2.61 -3.56 14.11
N CYS A 92 1.29 -3.47 14.12
CA CYS A 92 0.44 -3.53 12.93
C CYS A 92 -0.01 -2.11 12.52
N TYR A 93 0.37 -1.66 11.33
CA TYR A 93 -0.10 -0.39 10.77
C TYR A 93 -1.42 -0.59 10.03
N ILE A 94 -2.38 0.32 10.23
CA ILE A 94 -3.72 0.24 9.64
C ILE A 94 -3.93 1.39 8.65
N GLY A 95 -4.38 1.04 7.46
CA GLY A 95 -4.50 1.97 6.34
C GLY A 95 -5.67 1.70 5.41
N ARG A 96 -5.80 2.58 4.41
CA ARG A 96 -6.90 2.54 3.44
C ARG A 96 -6.82 1.37 2.45
N ILE A 97 -5.61 0.87 2.25
CA ILE A 97 -5.31 -0.26 1.38
C ILE A 97 -4.31 -1.17 2.09
N GLY A 98 -4.33 -2.46 1.76
CA GLY A 98 -3.29 -3.39 2.16
C GLY A 98 -2.06 -3.25 1.29
N MET A 99 -0.87 -3.22 1.89
CA MET A 99 0.40 -3.23 1.16
C MET A 99 1.37 -4.25 1.73
N ARG A 100 2.15 -4.83 0.82
CA ARG A 100 3.27 -5.70 1.12
C ARG A 100 4.57 -5.10 0.61
N ASP A 101 5.66 -5.40 1.29
CA ASP A 101 6.98 -5.06 0.78
C ASP A 101 7.43 -6.03 -0.33
N ALA A 102 8.72 -6.01 -0.69
CA ALA A 102 9.29 -6.90 -1.69
C ALA A 102 9.46 -8.34 -1.19
N GLY A 103 9.55 -8.55 0.13
CA GLY A 103 9.60 -9.86 0.78
C GLY A 103 8.24 -10.54 0.89
N HIS A 104 7.16 -9.83 0.52
CA HIS A 104 5.76 -10.23 0.70
C HIS A 104 5.24 -10.13 2.13
N ASP A 105 5.98 -9.45 3.00
CA ASP A 105 5.56 -9.16 4.37
C ASP A 105 4.55 -8.01 4.36
N ILE A 106 3.55 -8.09 5.24
CA ILE A 106 2.51 -7.08 5.36
C ILE A 106 3.12 -5.86 6.06
N ILE A 107 3.17 -4.73 5.37
CA ILE A 107 3.68 -3.47 5.92
C ILE A 107 2.57 -2.47 6.27
N LEU A 108 1.38 -2.66 5.68
CA LEU A 108 0.17 -1.90 5.95
C LEU A 108 -1.05 -2.81 5.78
N THR A 109 -1.90 -2.86 6.80
CA THR A 109 -3.11 -3.68 6.82
C THR A 109 -4.30 -2.86 6.33
N ASP A 110 -5.09 -3.43 5.41
CA ASP A 110 -6.35 -2.83 4.97
C ASP A 110 -7.34 -2.78 6.15
N TRP A 111 -7.93 -1.62 6.39
CA TRP A 111 -8.89 -1.42 7.47
C TRP A 111 -10.12 -2.34 7.43
N ARG A 112 -10.44 -2.90 6.26
CA ARG A 112 -11.55 -3.85 6.08
C ARG A 112 -11.17 -5.28 6.37
N ALA A 113 -9.87 -5.58 6.51
CA ALA A 113 -9.39 -6.92 6.79
C ALA A 113 -9.73 -7.33 8.23
N PRO A 114 -10.04 -8.62 8.48
CA PRO A 114 -10.29 -9.10 9.84
C PRO A 114 -9.17 -8.81 10.84
N ALA A 115 -7.92 -8.76 10.36
CA ALA A 115 -6.76 -8.42 11.18
C ALA A 115 -6.77 -6.97 11.71
N ALA A 116 -7.50 -6.05 11.08
CA ALA A 116 -7.63 -4.66 11.53
C ALA A 116 -8.73 -4.47 12.59
N ARG A 117 -9.54 -5.50 12.89
CA ARG A 117 -10.67 -5.40 13.83
C ARG A 117 -10.28 -4.83 15.20
N PRO A 118 -9.15 -5.21 15.83
CA PRO A 118 -8.78 -4.68 17.14
C PRO A 118 -8.52 -3.16 17.16
N PHE A 119 -8.43 -2.49 16.01
CA PHE A 119 -8.35 -1.03 15.95
C PHE A 119 -9.66 -0.33 16.35
N TYR A 120 -10.80 -1.03 16.26
CA TYR A 120 -12.14 -0.46 16.43
C TYR A 120 -12.91 -1.04 17.62
N THR A 121 -12.29 -1.95 18.38
CA THR A 121 -12.93 -2.68 19.49
C THR A 121 -12.06 -2.58 20.72
#